data_AF-A0A453RT25-F1
#
_entry.id   AF-A0A453RT25-F1
#
_cell.length_a   1.000
_cell.length_b   1.000
_cell.length_c   1.000
_cell.angle_alpha   90.00
_cell.angle_beta   90.00
_cell.angle_gamma   90.00
#
_symmetry.space_group_name_H-M   'P 1'
#
loop_
_entity.id
_entity.type
_entity.pdbx_description
1 polymer ?
#
loop_
_entity_poly.entity_id
_entity_poly.type
_entity_poly.pdbx_seq_one_letter_code
_entity_poly.pdbx_strand_id
1 'polypeptide(L)'
;MCRTKARVEPRAQALEQTLTPTPASKMVAQRQRSSSCSSRRHLAGSLMFLATTAFALLLLPRSSPLSYDIVIDAGSTGSRVHVITYHAGALPQLDWSRTSSLKATPGLSSFAADPGSGGLSIAPLLEFARRHVPRDNWVHTEVRLMATAGVRLLDVTTAEAVMESCRELLRESGFRFQDQWATMISGADEGIYAWVAANYALGTLGGARQDTTGIIELGGASIQVSLSFSC
;
A
#
# COMPACT_ATOMS: atom_id res chain seq x y z
N MET A 1 55.07 -70.48 -24.09
CA MET A 1 54.78 -71.74 -24.81
C MET A 1 53.91 -71.41 -26.01
N CYS A 2 54.29 -71.79 -27.24
CA CYS A 2 53.54 -71.65 -28.51
C CYS A 2 53.04 -70.24 -28.96
N ARG A 3 52.95 -69.90 -30.25
CA ARG A 3 53.69 -70.30 -31.47
C ARG A 3 53.22 -69.39 -32.61
N THR A 4 54.14 -68.82 -33.42
CA THR A 4 54.05 -68.59 -34.90
C THR A 4 52.77 -68.00 -35.54
N LYS A 5 52.81 -67.08 -36.52
CA LYS A 5 53.51 -67.12 -37.84
C LYS A 5 53.38 -65.68 -38.45
N ALA A 6 54.37 -65.04 -39.11
CA ALA A 6 54.88 -65.29 -40.49
C ALA A 6 53.73 -65.38 -41.54
N ARG A 7 53.67 -64.75 -42.71
CA ARG A 7 54.58 -64.44 -43.85
C ARG A 7 53.78 -63.48 -44.81
N VAL A 8 54.29 -62.75 -45.82
CA VAL A 8 55.63 -62.34 -46.29
C VAL A 8 55.49 -61.18 -47.33
N GLU A 9 56.62 -60.67 -47.83
CA GLU A 9 56.87 -59.84 -49.03
C GLU A 9 56.15 -60.27 -50.35
N PRO A 10 56.02 -59.42 -51.42
CA PRO A 10 57.10 -58.72 -52.15
C PRO A 10 56.86 -57.20 -52.39
N ARG A 11 57.85 -56.32 -52.60
CA ARG A 11 59.11 -56.35 -53.38
C ARG A 11 58.93 -56.11 -54.89
N ALA A 12 58.97 -54.83 -55.30
CA ALA A 12 59.46 -54.38 -56.61
C ALA A 12 59.93 -52.92 -56.51
N GLN A 13 61.24 -52.70 -56.54
CA GLN A 13 61.88 -51.39 -56.74
C GLN A 13 62.58 -51.39 -58.09
N ALA A 14 62.37 -50.37 -58.91
CA ALA A 14 63.26 -49.87 -59.97
C ALA A 14 62.61 -48.63 -60.62
N LEU A 15 63.31 -47.56 -60.99
CA LEU A 15 64.67 -47.11 -60.68
C LEU A 15 64.67 -45.57 -60.90
N GLU A 16 65.37 -44.81 -60.05
CA GLU A 16 66.33 -43.72 -60.38
C GLU A 16 66.02 -42.62 -61.45
N GLN A 17 66.56 -41.38 -61.42
CA GLN A 17 67.46 -40.55 -60.57
C GLN A 17 67.05 -39.06 -60.88
N THR A 18 67.40 -37.97 -60.19
CA THR A 18 67.92 -37.63 -58.84
C THR A 18 67.97 -36.08 -58.76
N LEU A 19 67.85 -35.48 -57.54
CA LEU A 19 68.52 -34.24 -57.06
C LEU A 19 67.71 -33.57 -55.92
N THR A 20 68.39 -33.31 -54.81
CA THR A 20 67.99 -32.53 -53.61
C THR A 20 69.25 -31.74 -53.16
N PRO A 21 69.24 -30.71 -52.25
CA PRO A 21 68.26 -30.54 -51.15
C PRO A 21 67.89 -29.10 -50.64
N THR A 22 66.70 -29.00 -50.02
CA THR A 22 66.31 -28.20 -48.79
C THR A 22 66.54 -26.67 -48.68
N PRO A 23 65.84 -25.97 -47.74
CA PRO A 23 64.48 -26.15 -47.22
C PRO A 23 63.67 -24.82 -47.06
N ALA A 24 62.45 -24.93 -46.50
CA ALA A 24 61.57 -23.85 -46.03
C ALA A 24 60.91 -22.96 -47.13
N SER A 25 59.70 -22.41 -46.94
CA SER A 25 58.83 -22.40 -45.75
C SER A 25 57.38 -22.71 -46.13
N LYS A 26 56.63 -23.44 -45.28
CA LYS A 26 55.21 -23.71 -45.54
C LYS A 26 54.39 -22.46 -45.27
N MET A 27 53.73 -21.93 -46.31
CA MET A 27 52.63 -20.98 -46.17
C MET A 27 51.52 -21.59 -45.29
N VAL A 28 51.46 -21.19 -44.03
CA VAL A 28 50.21 -21.24 -43.27
C VAL A 28 49.46 -19.95 -43.60
N ALA A 29 48.60 -20.01 -44.61
CA ALA A 29 47.61 -18.97 -44.86
C ALA A 29 46.59 -19.00 -43.71
N GLN A 30 46.92 -18.35 -42.60
CA GLN A 30 46.08 -18.23 -41.43
C GLN A 30 44.86 -17.39 -41.80
N ARG A 31 43.80 -18.07 -42.26
CA ARG A 31 42.52 -17.49 -42.65
C ARG A 31 41.94 -16.73 -41.47
N GLN A 32 42.15 -15.41 -41.44
CA GLN A 32 41.50 -14.50 -40.51
C GLN A 32 39.99 -14.51 -40.76
N ARG A 33 39.29 -15.50 -40.18
CA ARG A 33 37.84 -15.46 -40.01
C ARG A 33 37.55 -14.31 -39.05
N SER A 34 37.03 -13.23 -39.60
CA SER A 34 36.62 -12.03 -38.85
C SER A 34 35.70 -12.41 -37.66
N SER A 35 36.13 -12.05 -36.45
CA SER A 35 35.42 -12.29 -35.19
C SER A 35 34.11 -11.49 -35.04
N SER A 36 33.81 -10.62 -36.02
CA SER A 36 32.65 -9.72 -36.09
C SER A 36 31.28 -10.40 -35.90
N CYS A 37 31.17 -11.70 -36.17
CA CYS A 37 29.90 -12.44 -36.13
C CYS A 37 29.48 -12.92 -34.72
N SER A 38 30.35 -12.89 -33.71
CA SER A 38 29.97 -13.23 -32.31
C SER A 38 29.38 -12.02 -31.58
N SER A 39 30.06 -10.89 -31.58
CA SER A 39 29.68 -9.68 -30.81
C SER A 39 28.24 -9.22 -31.10
N ARG A 40 27.82 -9.18 -32.37
CA ARG A 40 26.44 -8.81 -32.75
C ARG A 40 25.37 -9.76 -32.19
N ARG A 41 25.66 -11.06 -32.02
CA ARG A 41 24.72 -12.04 -31.46
C ARG A 41 24.54 -11.86 -29.95
N HIS A 42 25.61 -11.56 -29.23
CA HIS A 42 25.52 -11.23 -27.80
C HIS A 42 24.72 -9.94 -27.59
N LEU A 43 25.02 -8.87 -28.33
CA LEU A 43 24.30 -7.59 -28.20
C LEU A 43 22.79 -7.72 -28.49
N ALA A 44 22.41 -8.45 -29.54
CA ALA A 44 21.00 -8.71 -29.86
C ALA A 44 20.29 -9.53 -28.78
N GLY A 45 20.95 -10.54 -28.21
CA GLY A 45 20.43 -11.33 -27.09
C GLY A 45 20.24 -10.48 -25.83
N SER A 46 21.19 -9.61 -25.51
CA SER A 46 21.07 -8.65 -24.40
C SER A 46 19.92 -7.67 -24.59
N LEU A 47 19.74 -7.13 -25.81
CA LEU A 47 18.61 -6.24 -26.11
C LEU A 47 17.27 -6.95 -25.98
N MET A 48 17.13 -8.18 -26.50
CA MET A 48 15.91 -8.96 -26.33
C MET A 48 15.64 -9.27 -24.85
N PHE A 49 16.65 -9.61 -24.06
CA PHE A 49 16.49 -9.86 -22.63
C PHE A 49 16.04 -8.60 -21.86
N LEU A 50 16.62 -7.43 -22.14
CA LEU A 50 16.15 -6.15 -21.60
C LEU A 50 14.72 -5.83 -22.04
N ALA A 51 14.37 -6.06 -23.32
CA ALA A 51 13.02 -5.81 -23.82
C ALA A 51 11.99 -6.73 -23.14
N THR A 52 12.29 -8.02 -22.98
CA THR A 52 11.39 -8.96 -22.29
C THR A 52 11.25 -8.68 -20.80
N THR A 53 12.32 -8.26 -20.10
CA THR A 53 12.24 -7.91 -18.68
C THR A 53 11.51 -6.57 -18.47
N ALA A 54 11.75 -5.56 -19.32
CA ALA A 54 10.97 -4.32 -19.32
C ALA A 54 9.48 -4.56 -19.64
N PHE A 55 9.17 -5.42 -20.60
CA PHE A 55 7.79 -5.80 -20.92
C PHE A 55 7.13 -6.59 -19.78
N ALA A 56 7.84 -7.52 -19.15
CA ALA A 56 7.35 -8.22 -17.96
C ALA A 56 7.07 -7.26 -16.78
N LEU A 57 7.94 -6.26 -16.55
CA LEU A 57 7.72 -5.20 -15.55
C LEU A 57 6.52 -4.30 -15.87
N LEU A 58 6.17 -4.13 -17.15
CA LEU A 58 4.94 -3.44 -17.58
C LEU A 58 3.68 -4.29 -17.40
N LEU A 59 3.81 -5.63 -17.43
CA LEU A 59 2.71 -6.58 -17.21
C LEU A 59 2.48 -6.93 -15.72
N LEU A 60 3.39 -6.57 -14.82
CA LEU A 60 3.15 -6.71 -13.38
C LEU A 60 1.96 -5.82 -12.97
N PRO A 61 0.96 -6.35 -12.24
CA PRO A 61 -0.11 -5.53 -11.72
C PRO A 61 0.47 -4.50 -10.75
N ARG A 62 0.37 -3.22 -11.13
CA ARG A 62 0.64 -2.12 -10.19
C ARG A 62 -0.47 -2.11 -9.16
N SER A 63 -0.18 -2.54 -7.94
CA SER A 63 -1.07 -2.30 -6.80
C SER A 63 -1.20 -0.79 -6.61
N SER A 64 -2.45 -0.31 -6.48
CA SER A 64 -2.70 1.07 -6.08
C SER A 64 -2.04 1.33 -4.73
N PRO A 65 -1.32 2.45 -4.55
CA PRO A 65 -0.65 2.74 -3.28
C PRO A 65 -1.66 2.75 -2.13
N LEU A 66 -1.26 2.14 -1.01
CA LEU A 66 -2.05 2.09 0.20
C LEU A 66 -2.21 3.50 0.78
N SER A 67 -3.45 3.88 1.02
CA SER A 67 -3.89 5.13 1.62
C SER A 67 -4.37 4.88 3.05
N TYR A 68 -4.35 5.94 3.85
CA TYR A 68 -4.64 5.91 5.27
C TYR A 68 -5.49 7.12 5.64
N ASP A 69 -6.48 6.91 6.51
CA ASP A 69 -7.23 7.96 7.18
C ASP A 69 -7.37 7.61 8.67
N ILE A 70 -7.45 8.63 9.52
CA ILE A 70 -7.56 8.49 10.98
C ILE A 70 -8.85 9.18 11.44
N VAL A 71 -9.74 8.42 12.07
CA VAL A 71 -10.99 8.95 12.65
C VAL A 71 -11.00 8.70 14.15
N ILE A 72 -11.22 9.75 14.94
CA ILE A 72 -11.39 9.69 16.39
C ILE A 72 -12.88 9.90 16.74
N ASP A 73 -13.56 8.82 17.13
CA ASP A 73 -14.89 8.84 17.76
C ASP A 73 -14.71 9.26 19.23
N ALA A 74 -15.13 10.47 19.59
CA ALA A 74 -15.10 10.96 20.96
C ALA A 74 -16.45 10.73 21.65
N GLY A 75 -16.59 9.55 22.26
CA GLY A 75 -17.74 9.10 23.04
C GLY A 75 -17.75 9.61 24.49
N SER A 76 -18.94 9.63 25.11
CA SER A 76 -19.13 9.99 26.53
C SER A 76 -18.36 9.08 27.51
N THR A 77 -18.17 7.81 27.16
CA THR A 77 -17.46 6.82 27.99
C THR A 77 -15.99 6.61 27.60
N GLY A 78 -15.46 7.40 26.67
CA GLY A 78 -14.10 7.24 26.15
C GLY A 78 -14.03 7.45 24.64
N SER A 79 -12.86 7.90 24.18
CA SER A 79 -12.58 8.16 22.77
C SER A 79 -11.95 6.94 22.11
N ARG A 80 -12.27 6.67 20.84
CA ARG A 80 -11.69 5.60 20.02
C ARG A 80 -11.05 6.16 18.78
N VAL A 81 -9.83 5.73 18.47
CA VAL A 81 -9.24 5.96 17.14
C VAL A 81 -9.43 4.75 16.25
N HIS A 82 -9.70 5.01 14.98
CA HIS A 82 -9.71 4.07 13.89
C HIS A 82 -8.65 4.52 12.88
N VAL A 83 -7.64 3.68 12.65
CA VAL A 83 -6.65 3.85 11.58
C VAL A 83 -7.15 3.04 10.41
N ILE A 84 -7.79 3.70 9.45
CA ILE A 84 -8.42 3.08 8.30
C ILE A 84 -7.38 2.95 7.20
N THR A 85 -7.13 1.73 6.73
CA THR A 85 -6.22 1.44 5.61
C THR A 85 -7.03 1.05 4.40
N TYR A 86 -6.72 1.57 3.22
CA TYR A 86 -7.46 1.28 1.99
C TYR A 86 -6.65 1.45 0.71
N HIS A 87 -7.13 0.87 -0.39
CA HIS A 87 -6.70 1.24 -1.74
C HIS A 87 -7.63 2.32 -2.29
N ALA A 88 -7.04 3.42 -2.80
CA ALA A 88 -7.79 4.52 -3.39
C ALA A 88 -8.50 4.11 -4.71
N GLY A 89 -9.70 4.64 -4.91
CA GLY A 89 -10.57 4.39 -6.07
C GLY A 89 -11.83 5.24 -5.99
N ALA A 90 -12.78 5.05 -6.92
CA ALA A 90 -14.07 5.76 -6.89
C ALA A 90 -14.89 5.44 -5.64
N LEU A 91 -14.78 4.20 -5.16
CA LEU A 91 -15.09 3.80 -3.80
C LEU A 91 -13.79 3.23 -3.19
N PRO A 92 -13.34 3.70 -2.02
CA PRO A 92 -12.19 3.12 -1.33
C PRO A 92 -12.36 1.62 -1.09
N GLN A 93 -11.33 0.80 -1.29
CA GLN A 93 -11.35 -0.61 -0.90
C GLN A 93 -10.63 -0.79 0.44
N LEU A 94 -11.36 -1.03 1.52
CA LEU A 94 -10.78 -1.18 2.86
C LEU A 94 -9.94 -2.46 2.97
N ASP A 95 -8.74 -2.31 3.52
CA ASP A 95 -7.90 -3.41 3.99
C ASP A 95 -8.18 -3.65 5.48
N TRP A 96 -9.11 -4.57 5.74
CA TRP A 96 -9.50 -4.98 7.09
C TRP A 96 -8.36 -5.65 7.88
N SER A 97 -7.33 -6.17 7.21
CA SER A 97 -6.20 -6.82 7.88
C SER A 97 -5.18 -5.81 8.45
N ARG A 98 -5.17 -4.59 7.92
CA ARG A 98 -4.28 -3.49 8.31
C ARG A 98 -5.01 -2.36 9.03
N THR A 99 -6.33 -2.28 8.90
CA THR A 99 -7.18 -1.36 9.67
C THR A 99 -7.19 -1.74 11.14
N SER A 100 -6.96 -0.78 12.04
CA SER A 100 -6.82 -1.03 13.48
C SER A 100 -7.51 0.03 14.33
N SER A 101 -7.76 -0.29 15.62
CA SER A 101 -8.38 0.66 16.55
C SER A 101 -7.84 0.55 17.98
N LEU A 102 -7.99 1.63 18.74
CA LEU A 102 -7.68 1.71 20.17
C LEU A 102 -8.72 2.59 20.88
N LYS A 103 -9.15 2.19 22.08
CA LYS A 103 -9.97 3.02 22.99
C LYS A 103 -9.10 3.62 24.10
N ALA A 104 -9.31 4.90 24.38
CA ALA A 104 -8.88 5.59 25.59
C ALA A 104 -10.08 5.92 26.49
N THR A 105 -9.84 6.09 27.79
CA THR A 105 -10.84 6.43 28.80
C THR A 105 -10.23 7.35 29.85
N PRO A 106 -10.96 8.32 30.43
CA PRO A 106 -12.41 8.57 30.26
C PRO A 106 -12.75 9.28 28.93
N GLY A 107 -14.03 9.63 28.73
CA GLY A 107 -14.48 10.38 27.55
C GLY A 107 -14.21 11.88 27.66
N LEU A 108 -14.25 12.60 26.54
CA LEU A 108 -13.98 14.05 26.50
C LEU A 108 -14.87 14.85 27.47
N SER A 109 -16.11 14.43 27.68
CA SER A 109 -17.04 15.05 28.63
C SER A 109 -16.59 15.00 30.10
N SER A 110 -15.66 14.12 30.46
CA SER A 110 -15.11 14.05 31.82
C SER A 110 -14.08 15.15 32.13
N PHE A 111 -13.63 15.90 31.12
CA PHE A 111 -12.63 16.98 31.26
C PHE A 111 -13.28 18.37 31.41
N ALA A 112 -14.57 18.44 31.72
CA ALA A 112 -15.29 19.71 31.89
C ALA A 112 -14.67 20.64 32.97
N ALA A 113 -14.05 20.07 34.01
CA ALA A 113 -13.38 20.82 35.07
C ALA A 113 -11.94 21.23 34.73
N ASP A 114 -11.33 20.64 33.70
CA ASP A 114 -10.00 20.97 33.18
C ASP A 114 -9.95 20.72 31.66
N PRO A 115 -10.47 21.67 30.85
CA PRO A 115 -10.59 21.48 29.40
C PRO A 115 -9.26 21.23 28.69
N GLY A 116 -8.15 21.74 29.21
CA GLY A 116 -6.80 21.56 28.67
C GLY A 116 -6.29 20.11 28.75
N SER A 117 -6.82 19.31 29.68
CA SER A 117 -6.57 17.86 29.72
C SER A 117 -7.38 17.08 28.67
N GLY A 118 -8.36 17.71 28.01
CA GLY A 118 -9.16 17.08 26.94
C GLY A 118 -8.30 16.60 25.78
N GLY A 119 -7.41 17.45 25.25
CA GLY A 119 -6.43 17.07 24.24
C GLY A 119 -5.46 15.99 24.74
N LEU A 120 -4.89 16.16 25.94
CA LEU A 120 -3.97 15.16 26.52
C LEU A 120 -4.58 13.75 26.60
N SER A 121 -5.90 13.63 26.82
CA SER A 121 -6.62 12.36 26.86
C SER A 121 -6.58 11.57 25.54
N ILE A 122 -6.46 12.25 24.39
CA ILE A 122 -6.39 11.60 23.06
C ILE A 122 -4.95 11.44 22.54
N ALA A 123 -3.92 11.95 23.24
CA ALA A 123 -2.52 11.75 22.85
C ALA A 123 -2.11 10.26 22.70
N PRO A 124 -2.53 9.32 23.57
CA PRO A 124 -2.27 7.89 23.38
C PRO A 124 -2.89 7.31 22.10
N LEU A 125 -3.98 7.91 21.61
CA LEU A 125 -4.64 7.51 20.37
C LEU A 125 -3.84 7.97 19.13
N LEU A 126 -3.24 9.17 19.18
CA LEU A 126 -2.32 9.62 18.15
C LEU A 126 -1.04 8.79 18.13
N GLU A 127 -0.47 8.44 19.28
CA GLU A 127 0.67 7.51 19.37
C GLU A 127 0.35 6.09 18.88
N PHE A 128 -0.91 5.67 18.96
CA PHE A 128 -1.36 4.45 18.28
C PHE A 128 -1.39 4.64 16.76
N ALA A 129 -1.97 5.73 16.26
CA ALA A 129 -2.02 6.00 14.82
C ALA A 129 -0.61 6.14 14.19
N ARG A 130 0.30 6.87 14.85
CA ARG A 130 1.71 7.05 14.46
C ARG A 130 2.48 5.74 14.29
N ARG A 131 2.08 4.67 14.99
CA ARG A 131 2.69 3.33 14.87
C ARG A 131 2.11 2.47 13.73
N HIS A 132 0.93 2.81 13.21
CA HIS A 132 0.25 2.06 12.16
C HIS A 132 0.34 2.72 10.78
N VAL A 133 0.51 4.04 10.73
CA VAL A 133 0.73 4.80 9.49
C VAL A 133 2.23 4.98 9.24
N PRO A 134 2.79 4.55 8.10
CA PRO A 134 4.20 4.78 7.76
C PRO A 134 4.55 6.27 7.76
N ARG A 135 5.76 6.63 8.21
CA ARG A 135 6.14 8.03 8.44
C ARG A 135 5.96 8.93 7.21
N ASP A 136 6.30 8.42 6.03
CA ASP A 136 6.20 9.14 4.76
C ASP A 136 4.74 9.43 4.35
N ASN A 137 3.77 8.68 4.89
CA ASN A 137 2.34 8.89 4.64
C ASN A 137 1.70 9.92 5.59
N TRP A 138 2.35 10.34 6.69
CA TRP A 138 1.71 11.18 7.72
C TRP A 138 1.15 12.48 7.13
N VAL A 139 1.94 13.22 6.35
CA VAL A 139 1.55 14.49 5.73
C VAL A 139 0.41 14.38 4.69
N HIS A 140 0.05 13.15 4.29
CA HIS A 140 -1.04 12.86 3.36
C HIS A 140 -2.27 12.22 4.04
N THR A 141 -2.09 11.66 5.23
CA THR A 141 -3.14 10.99 6.02
C THR A 141 -3.98 12.05 6.71
N GLU A 142 -5.30 12.08 6.46
CA GLU A 142 -6.17 12.98 7.22
C GLU A 142 -6.39 12.44 8.64
N VAL A 143 -6.38 13.33 9.64
CA VAL A 143 -6.90 13.04 10.97
C VAL A 143 -8.15 13.86 11.24
N ARG A 144 -9.20 13.21 11.74
CA ARG A 144 -10.50 13.82 12.03
C ARG A 144 -10.96 13.41 13.43
N LEU A 145 -11.66 14.30 14.13
CA LEU A 145 -12.27 14.04 15.42
C LEU A 145 -13.75 14.39 15.39
N MET A 146 -14.59 13.42 15.79
CA MET A 146 -16.04 13.54 15.82
C MET A 146 -16.51 13.34 17.25
N ALA A 147 -16.85 14.44 17.92
CA ALA A 147 -17.40 14.41 19.27
C ALA A 147 -18.92 14.17 19.23
N THR A 148 -19.36 13.19 20.00
CA THR A 148 -20.76 12.72 20.03
C THR A 148 -21.56 13.42 21.13
N ALA A 149 -22.77 12.93 21.42
CA ALA A 149 -23.70 13.52 22.40
C ALA A 149 -23.08 13.85 23.77
N GLY A 150 -22.07 13.11 24.23
CA GLY A 150 -21.42 13.35 25.53
C GLY A 150 -20.86 14.77 25.69
N VAL A 151 -20.19 15.30 24.67
CA VAL A 151 -19.60 16.65 24.71
C VAL A 151 -20.68 17.72 24.51
N ARG A 152 -21.73 17.43 23.72
CA ARG A 152 -22.88 18.31 23.50
C ARG A 152 -23.72 18.59 24.76
N LEU A 153 -23.53 17.81 25.83
CA LEU A 153 -24.20 18.00 27.13
C LEU A 153 -23.46 18.97 28.08
N LEU A 154 -22.23 19.38 27.73
CA LEU A 154 -21.51 20.41 28.45
C LEU A 154 -22.08 21.80 28.11
N ASP A 155 -21.75 22.82 28.92
CA ASP A 155 -21.98 24.20 28.50
C ASP A 155 -21.12 24.53 27.25
N VAL A 156 -21.61 25.46 26.42
CA VAL A 156 -21.01 25.76 25.10
C VAL A 156 -19.56 26.22 25.22
N THR A 157 -19.23 26.99 26.26
CA THR A 157 -17.88 27.51 26.51
C THR A 157 -16.89 26.40 26.90
N THR A 158 -17.31 25.48 27.77
CA THR A 158 -16.51 24.33 28.20
C THR A 158 -16.37 23.29 27.08
N ALA A 159 -17.45 23.02 26.34
CA ALA A 159 -17.41 22.14 25.17
C ALA A 159 -16.38 22.64 24.14
N GLU A 160 -16.42 23.93 23.82
CA GLU A 160 -15.48 24.51 22.84
C GLU A 160 -14.04 24.58 23.37
N ALA A 161 -13.83 24.82 24.67
CA ALA A 161 -12.49 24.75 25.27
C ALA A 161 -11.90 23.33 25.23
N VAL A 162 -12.69 22.29 25.47
CA VAL A 162 -12.27 20.88 25.33
C VAL A 162 -11.95 20.55 23.87
N MET A 163 -12.77 21.02 22.93
CA MET A 163 -12.56 20.81 21.50
C MET A 163 -11.33 21.57 20.98
N GLU A 164 -11.05 22.77 21.49
CA GLU A 164 -9.85 23.53 21.11
C GLU A 164 -8.57 22.87 21.61
N SER A 165 -8.54 22.38 22.85
CA SER A 165 -7.43 21.56 23.37
C SER A 165 -7.16 20.31 22.49
N CYS A 166 -8.22 19.71 21.94
CA CYS A 166 -8.08 18.63 20.96
C CYS A 166 -7.52 19.14 19.63
N ARG A 167 -7.95 20.32 19.14
CA ARG A 167 -7.45 20.93 17.89
C ARG A 167 -5.96 21.28 17.98
N GLU A 168 -5.51 21.87 19.07
CA GLU A 168 -4.09 22.16 19.33
C GLU A 168 -3.23 20.90 19.16
N LEU A 169 -3.57 19.81 19.85
CA LEU A 169 -2.84 18.55 19.74
C LEU A 169 -2.92 17.93 18.33
N LEU A 170 -4.05 18.08 17.62
CA LEU A 170 -4.22 17.58 16.26
C LEU A 170 -3.38 18.36 15.23
N ARG A 171 -3.23 19.68 15.40
CA ARG A 171 -2.31 20.51 14.59
C ARG A 171 -0.85 20.06 14.76
N GLU A 172 -0.45 19.68 15.97
CA GLU A 172 0.89 19.17 16.29
C GLU A 172 1.10 17.67 15.96
N SER A 173 0.05 16.98 15.51
CA SER A 173 0.11 15.54 15.27
C SER A 173 1.09 15.12 14.17
N GLY A 174 1.36 16.01 13.20
CA GLY A 174 2.12 15.73 11.98
C GLY A 174 1.30 15.01 10.90
N PHE A 175 0.05 14.66 11.19
CA PHE A 175 -0.93 14.26 10.19
C PHE A 175 -1.54 15.48 9.50
N ARG A 176 -2.18 15.30 8.36
CA ARG A 176 -2.92 16.38 7.70
C ARG A 176 -4.18 16.68 8.52
N PHE A 177 -4.29 17.92 9.01
CA PHE A 177 -5.38 18.37 9.86
C PHE A 177 -5.88 19.76 9.43
N GLN A 178 -7.17 20.03 9.68
CA GLN A 178 -7.79 21.35 9.58
C GLN A 178 -8.84 21.46 10.70
N ASP A 179 -8.98 22.63 11.32
CA ASP A 179 -9.76 22.80 12.55
C ASP A 179 -11.23 22.34 12.43
N GLN A 180 -11.86 22.55 11.26
CA GLN A 180 -13.23 22.11 10.98
C GLN A 180 -13.39 20.59 10.86
N TRP A 181 -12.31 19.81 10.96
CA TRP A 181 -12.34 18.34 11.04
C TRP A 181 -12.34 17.82 12.47
N ALA A 182 -12.17 18.68 13.48
CA ALA A 182 -12.46 18.37 14.87
C ALA A 182 -13.77 19.08 15.27
N THR A 183 -14.89 18.36 15.17
CA THR A 183 -16.23 18.92 15.33
C THR A 183 -17.11 18.07 16.25
N MET A 184 -18.12 18.69 16.84
CA MET A 184 -19.24 17.98 17.46
C MET A 184 -20.25 17.61 16.38
N ILE A 185 -20.42 16.31 16.11
CA ILE A 185 -21.37 15.83 15.10
C ILE A 185 -22.77 15.74 15.70
N SER A 186 -23.82 16.01 14.92
CA SER A 186 -25.21 15.88 15.35
C SER A 186 -25.70 14.43 15.29
N GLY A 187 -26.86 14.16 15.90
CA GLY A 187 -27.51 12.84 15.76
C GLY A 187 -27.86 12.49 14.31
N ALA A 188 -28.16 13.48 13.46
CA ALA A 188 -28.41 13.25 12.05
C ALA A 188 -27.13 12.86 11.29
N ASP A 189 -25.99 13.48 11.63
CA ASP A 189 -24.69 13.12 11.05
C ASP A 189 -24.27 11.70 11.46
N GLU A 190 -24.46 11.34 12.74
CA GLU A 190 -24.26 9.97 13.26
C GLU A 190 -25.06 8.94 12.43
N GLY A 191 -26.34 9.22 12.15
CA GLY A 191 -27.19 8.37 11.32
C GLY A 191 -26.73 8.28 9.85
N ILE A 192 -26.32 9.39 9.25
CA ILE A 192 -25.79 9.42 7.87
C ILE A 192 -24.48 8.62 7.77
N TYR A 193 -23.55 8.79 8.71
CA TYR A 193 -22.29 8.04 8.72
C TYR A 193 -22.51 6.55 8.94
N ALA A 194 -23.41 6.17 9.84
CA ALA A 194 -23.81 4.78 10.03
C ALA A 194 -24.46 4.19 8.76
N TRP A 195 -25.30 4.96 8.05
CA TRP A 195 -25.93 4.53 6.80
C TRP A 195 -24.90 4.33 5.68
N VAL A 196 -23.92 5.24 5.54
CA VAL A 196 -22.81 5.11 4.60
C VAL A 196 -21.98 3.85 4.93
N ALA A 197 -21.63 3.64 6.20
CA ALA A 197 -20.85 2.47 6.62
C ALA A 197 -21.58 1.14 6.37
N ALA A 198 -22.89 1.07 6.65
CA ALA A 198 -23.70 -0.11 6.39
C ALA A 198 -23.81 -0.41 4.88
N ASN A 199 -24.10 0.60 4.05
CA ASN A 199 -24.21 0.41 2.60
C ASN A 199 -22.85 0.16 1.92
N TYR A 200 -21.76 0.64 2.51
CA TYR A 200 -20.42 0.25 2.11
C TYR A 200 -20.18 -1.25 2.37
N ALA A 201 -20.48 -1.72 3.59
CA ALA A 201 -20.29 -3.12 3.99
C ALA A 201 -21.19 -4.09 3.19
N LEU A 202 -22.39 -3.64 2.78
CA LEU A 202 -23.31 -4.40 1.93
C LEU A 202 -22.97 -4.34 0.43
N GLY A 203 -22.02 -3.49 0.01
CA GLY A 203 -21.66 -3.32 -1.40
C GLY A 203 -22.71 -2.57 -2.24
N THR A 204 -23.67 -1.91 -1.61
CA THR A 204 -24.77 -1.16 -2.24
C THR A 204 -24.45 0.32 -2.43
N LEU A 205 -23.46 0.85 -1.70
CA LEU A 205 -23.00 2.23 -1.83
C LEU A 205 -22.44 2.49 -3.25
N GLY A 206 -22.89 3.57 -3.90
CA GLY A 206 -22.55 3.89 -5.29
C GLY A 206 -23.38 3.13 -6.34
N GLY A 207 -24.24 2.20 -5.93
CA GLY A 207 -25.27 1.56 -6.77
C GLY A 207 -26.50 2.44 -6.98
N ALA A 208 -27.62 1.83 -7.40
CA ALA A 208 -28.87 2.57 -7.53
C ALA A 208 -29.50 2.83 -6.15
N ARG A 209 -30.24 3.94 -6.01
CA ARG A 209 -30.78 4.38 -4.71
C ARG A 209 -31.68 3.33 -4.06
N GLN A 210 -32.49 2.65 -4.87
CA GLN A 210 -33.39 1.58 -4.43
C GLN A 210 -32.68 0.32 -3.92
N ASP A 211 -31.40 0.14 -4.21
CA ASP A 211 -30.59 -0.98 -3.74
C ASP A 211 -30.02 -0.72 -2.34
N THR A 212 -30.06 0.53 -1.87
CA THR A 212 -29.53 0.91 -0.56
C THR A 212 -30.45 0.45 0.57
N THR A 213 -29.83 -0.11 1.61
CA THR A 213 -30.53 -0.56 2.81
C THR A 213 -30.69 0.60 3.78
N GLY A 214 -31.93 0.83 4.23
CA GLY A 214 -32.22 1.74 5.33
C GLY A 214 -31.76 1.16 6.67
N ILE A 215 -31.26 2.00 7.56
CA ILE A 215 -30.78 1.59 8.89
C ILE A 215 -31.60 2.21 10.02
N ILE A 216 -31.58 1.53 11.16
CA ILE A 216 -32.01 2.05 12.45
C ILE A 216 -30.85 1.86 13.41
N GLU A 217 -30.32 2.95 13.95
CA GLU A 217 -29.24 2.97 14.94
C GLU A 217 -29.81 3.41 16.30
N LEU A 218 -29.43 2.69 17.36
CA LEU A 218 -29.95 2.84 18.72
C LEU A 218 -28.80 3.23 19.64
N GLY A 219 -28.54 4.52 19.71
CA GLY A 219 -27.51 5.11 20.56
C GLY A 219 -27.93 5.20 22.03
N GLY A 220 -26.97 5.55 22.89
CA GLY A 220 -27.24 5.71 24.33
C GLY A 220 -28.10 6.92 24.71
N ALA A 221 -28.34 7.84 23.77
CA ALA A 221 -29.10 9.09 23.99
C ALA A 221 -30.14 9.39 22.90
N SER A 222 -30.24 8.57 21.85
CA SER A 222 -31.03 8.86 20.65
C SER A 222 -31.36 7.60 19.85
N ILE A 223 -32.33 7.72 18.96
CA ILE A 223 -32.60 6.76 17.88
C ILE A 223 -32.47 7.50 16.55
N GLN A 224 -31.75 6.88 15.61
CA GLN A 224 -31.47 7.39 14.29
C GLN A 224 -32.10 6.47 13.25
N VAL A 225 -32.93 7.01 12.36
CA VAL A 225 -33.47 6.27 11.21
C VAL A 225 -32.95 6.95 9.95
N SER A 226 -32.32 6.20 9.05
CA SER A 226 -31.70 6.74 7.84
C SER A 226 -31.95 5.83 6.65
N LEU A 227 -32.59 6.37 5.61
CA LEU A 227 -32.93 5.66 4.38
C LEU A 227 -32.88 6.63 3.19
N SER A 228 -32.59 6.09 2.01
CA SER A 228 -32.71 6.81 0.74
C SER A 228 -34.09 6.53 0.12
N PHE A 229 -34.75 7.56 -0.38
CA PHE A 229 -36.01 7.45 -1.12
C PHE A 229 -36.03 8.44 -2.30
N SER A 230 -36.96 8.23 -3.23
CA SER A 230 -37.25 9.17 -4.32
C SER A 230 -38.48 10.00 -3.98
N CYS A 231 -38.45 11.29 -4.32
CA CYS A 231 -39.65 12.13 -4.42
C CYS A 231 -40.32 11.96 -5.79
#